data_AF-A0AAX4HFD8-F1
#
_entry.id   AF-A0AAX4HFD8-F1
#
_cell.length_a   1.000
_cell.length_b   1.000
_cell.length_c   1.000
_cell.angle_alpha   90.00
_cell.angle_beta   90.00
_cell.angle_gamma   90.00
#
_symmetry.space_group_name_H-M   'P 1'
#
loop_
_entity.id
_entity.type
_entity.pdbx_description
1 polymer ?
#
loop_
_entity_poly.entity_id
_entity_poly.type
_entity_poly.pdbx_seq_one_letter_code
_entity_poly.pdbx_strand_id
1 'polypeptide(L)'
;MSHDLEDLRNKPFSGHLEKQYGKTLPLIAYVILVIELVAGAQVLYHYEGILKAYPNLGPTLLGAISAVLAQSITQMFKKKHSNNKLFKFICWGALNGMVSTIWIDFLVNSMDSVVLQVALDQSIGAPFFQLLFTLLSMAWDNETASGPSPKAVYFKSLRYSFCFWPFMSVAMFCFVPDNMMFFFNCFVNFVWNMILCKLG
;
A
#
# COMPACT_ATOMS: atom_id res chain seq x y z
N MET A 1 -2.55 -1.28 52.74
CA MET A 1 -1.79 -1.47 51.48
C MET A 1 -1.93 -2.87 50.88
N SER A 2 -2.89 -3.70 51.33
CA SER A 2 -3.22 -4.98 50.69
C SER A 2 -4.64 -5.01 50.10
N HIS A 3 -5.46 -3.98 50.33
CA HIS A 3 -6.86 -3.95 49.90
C HIS A 3 -7.07 -3.31 48.51
N ASP A 4 -6.09 -2.53 48.02
CA ASP A 4 -6.16 -1.83 46.72
C ASP A 4 -5.73 -2.69 45.51
N LEU A 5 -5.09 -3.84 45.75
CA LEU A 5 -4.61 -4.73 44.69
C LEU A 5 -5.65 -5.77 44.25
N GLU A 6 -6.63 -6.11 45.09
CA GLU A 6 -7.73 -7.01 44.70
C GLU A 6 -8.76 -6.30 43.81
N ASP A 7 -8.93 -4.98 43.95
CA ASP A 7 -9.93 -4.21 43.21
C ASP A 7 -9.52 -3.96 41.74
N LEU A 8 -8.24 -4.13 41.41
CA LEU A 8 -7.75 -4.09 40.03
C LEU A 8 -8.02 -5.40 39.26
N ARG A 9 -8.30 -6.51 39.95
CA ARG A 9 -8.54 -7.83 39.32
C ARG A 9 -9.96 -7.96 38.74
N ASN A 10 -10.90 -7.14 39.22
CA ASN A 10 -12.31 -7.17 38.82
C ASN A 10 -12.69 -6.12 37.76
N LYS A 11 -11.71 -5.46 37.13
CA LYS A 11 -12.01 -4.53 36.03
C LYS A 11 -12.44 -5.30 34.77
N PRO A 12 -13.57 -4.92 34.13
CA PRO A 12 -14.10 -5.59 32.92
C PRO A 12 -13.23 -5.39 31.67
N PHE A 13 -12.07 -4.73 31.81
CA PHE A 13 -11.14 -4.45 30.71
C PHE A 13 -10.26 -5.64 30.32
N SER A 14 -10.03 -6.62 31.22
CA SER A 14 -9.21 -7.79 30.90
C SER A 14 -9.87 -8.72 29.87
N GLY A 15 -11.20 -8.83 29.88
CA GLY A 15 -11.93 -9.71 28.95
C GLY A 15 -11.97 -9.21 27.49
N HIS A 16 -11.81 -7.90 27.26
CA HIS A 16 -11.69 -7.34 25.90
C HIS A 16 -10.29 -7.51 25.32
N LEU A 17 -9.26 -7.46 26.18
CA LEU A 17 -7.88 -7.71 25.77
C LEU A 17 -7.64 -9.20 25.50
N GLU A 18 -8.11 -10.12 26.34
CA GLU A 18 -7.93 -11.57 26.09
C GLU A 18 -8.62 -12.06 24.81
N LYS A 19 -9.81 -11.54 24.48
CA LYS A 19 -10.55 -11.94 23.27
C LYS A 19 -9.84 -11.55 21.97
N GLN A 20 -8.97 -10.54 21.99
CA GLN A 20 -8.27 -10.06 20.80
C GLN A 20 -6.91 -10.75 20.58
N TYR A 21 -6.29 -11.27 21.64
CA TYR A 21 -4.95 -11.86 21.58
C TYR A 21 -4.92 -13.38 21.36
N GLY A 22 -6.05 -14.08 21.48
CA GLY A 22 -6.15 -15.54 21.37
C GLY A 22 -6.34 -16.15 19.97
N LYS A 23 -6.48 -15.35 18.90
CA LYS A 23 -6.54 -15.90 17.54
C LYS A 23 -5.14 -16.06 16.97
N THR A 24 -4.66 -17.29 16.92
CA THR A 24 -3.49 -17.67 16.12
C THR A 24 -3.78 -17.43 14.65
N LEU A 25 -2.83 -16.83 13.94
CA LEU A 25 -2.92 -16.69 12.49
C LEU A 25 -3.01 -18.08 11.85
N PRO A 26 -3.87 -18.32 10.85
CA PRO A 26 -3.89 -19.61 10.19
C PRO A 26 -2.55 -19.84 9.46
N LEU A 27 -2.03 -21.08 9.51
CA LEU A 27 -0.76 -21.47 8.88
C LEU A 27 -0.67 -21.02 7.41
N ILE A 28 -1.80 -21.04 6.71
CA ILE A 28 -1.94 -20.61 5.33
C ILE A 28 -1.42 -19.17 5.08
N ALA A 29 -1.54 -18.27 6.06
CA ALA A 29 -1.09 -16.89 5.91
C ALA A 29 0.45 -16.79 5.83
N TYR A 30 1.18 -17.64 6.57
CA TYR A 30 2.64 -17.71 6.48
C TYR A 30 3.09 -18.34 5.16
N VAL A 31 2.39 -19.38 4.70
CA VAL A 31 2.66 -20.01 3.40
C VAL A 31 2.47 -19.01 2.26
N ILE A 32 1.37 -18.24 2.28
CA ILE A 32 1.10 -17.18 1.29
C ILE A 32 2.24 -16.15 1.29
N LEU A 33 2.69 -15.68 2.45
CA LEU A 33 3.79 -14.72 2.54
C LEU A 33 5.08 -15.26 1.90
N VAL A 34 5.43 -16.52 2.18
CA VAL A 34 6.63 -17.15 1.59
C VAL A 34 6.49 -17.22 0.06
N ILE A 35 5.32 -17.59 -0.44
CA ILE A 35 5.05 -17.61 -1.89
C ILE A 35 5.19 -16.21 -2.49
N GLU A 36 4.65 -15.18 -1.85
CA GLU A 36 4.75 -13.79 -2.30
C GLU A 36 6.21 -13.30 -2.33
N LEU A 37 7.00 -13.63 -1.32
CA LEU A 37 8.43 -13.29 -1.27
C LEU A 37 9.23 -13.99 -2.37
N VAL A 38 8.97 -15.28 -2.61
CA VAL A 38 9.62 -16.04 -3.68
C VAL A 38 9.22 -15.48 -5.04
N ALA A 39 7.92 -15.23 -5.27
CA ALA A 39 7.43 -14.62 -6.50
C ALA A 39 8.05 -13.24 -6.73
N GLY A 40 8.16 -12.41 -5.69
CA GLY A 40 8.82 -11.11 -5.74
C GLY A 40 10.29 -11.21 -6.12
N ALA A 41 11.03 -12.14 -5.50
CA ALA A 41 12.42 -12.38 -5.84
C ALA A 41 12.58 -12.82 -7.31
N GLN A 42 11.68 -13.68 -7.82
CA GLN A 42 11.70 -14.10 -9.22
C GLN A 42 11.42 -12.96 -10.19
N VAL A 43 10.42 -12.11 -9.89
CA VAL A 43 10.12 -10.92 -10.72
C VAL A 43 11.30 -9.95 -10.73
N LEU A 44 11.93 -9.70 -9.58
CA LEU A 44 13.11 -8.83 -9.50
C LEU A 44 14.30 -9.42 -10.27
N TYR A 45 14.56 -10.71 -10.14
CA TYR A 45 15.66 -11.39 -10.83
C TYR A 45 15.51 -11.36 -12.36
N HIS A 46 14.28 -11.49 -12.85
CA HIS A 46 13.98 -11.48 -14.29
C HIS A 46 13.48 -10.13 -14.81
N TYR A 47 13.53 -9.07 -14.01
CA TYR A 47 12.83 -7.81 -14.30
C TYR A 47 13.23 -7.18 -15.63
N GLU A 48 14.53 -7.09 -15.90
CA GLU A 48 15.03 -6.55 -17.18
C GLU A 48 14.59 -7.38 -18.39
N GLY A 49 14.55 -8.70 -18.25
CA GLY A 49 14.08 -9.60 -19.30
C GLY A 49 12.59 -9.42 -19.56
N ILE A 50 11.79 -9.26 -18.49
CA ILE A 50 10.35 -8.99 -18.59
C ILE A 50 10.11 -7.64 -19.26
N LEU A 51 10.84 -6.59 -18.88
CA LEU A 51 10.72 -5.26 -19.49
C LEU A 51 11.03 -5.28 -20.99
N LYS A 52 12.07 -6.00 -21.40
CA LYS A 52 12.46 -6.12 -22.81
C LYS A 52 11.39 -6.81 -23.66
N ALA A 53 10.72 -7.83 -23.11
CA ALA A 53 9.66 -8.55 -23.80
C ALA A 53 8.31 -7.81 -23.75
N TYR A 54 7.98 -7.25 -22.59
CA TYR A 54 6.69 -6.64 -22.27
C TYR A 54 6.88 -5.44 -21.33
N PRO A 55 7.03 -4.22 -21.87
CA PRO A 55 7.38 -3.02 -21.08
C PRO A 55 6.43 -2.75 -19.91
N ASN A 56 5.15 -3.03 -20.07
CA ASN A 56 4.14 -2.78 -19.04
C ASN A 56 3.96 -3.95 -18.06
N LEU A 57 4.45 -5.15 -18.39
CA LEU A 57 4.26 -6.34 -17.56
C LEU A 57 5.14 -6.29 -16.30
N GLY A 58 6.39 -5.84 -16.44
CA GLY A 58 7.30 -5.68 -15.30
C GLY A 58 6.70 -4.79 -14.21
N PRO A 59 6.28 -3.56 -14.54
CA PRO A 59 5.63 -2.67 -13.60
C PRO A 59 4.36 -3.23 -12.98
N THR A 60 3.53 -3.90 -13.79
CA THR A 60 2.29 -4.52 -13.32
C THR A 60 2.58 -5.61 -12.28
N LEU A 61 3.53 -6.50 -12.54
CA LEU A 61 3.89 -7.59 -11.64
C LEU A 61 4.54 -7.08 -10.35
N LEU A 62 5.50 -6.15 -10.45
CA LEU A 62 6.19 -5.61 -9.29
C LEU A 62 5.25 -4.76 -8.42
N GLY A 63 4.35 -3.99 -9.05
CA GLY A 63 3.29 -3.27 -8.36
C GLY A 63 2.35 -4.21 -7.62
N ALA A 64 1.87 -5.27 -8.28
CA ALA A 64 0.99 -6.28 -7.66
C ALA A 64 1.64 -6.95 -6.45
N ILE A 65 2.90 -7.39 -6.60
CA ILE A 65 3.63 -8.08 -5.53
C ILE A 65 3.92 -7.14 -4.35
N SER A 66 4.35 -5.91 -4.61
CA SER A 66 4.61 -4.95 -3.52
C SER A 66 3.33 -4.60 -2.74
N ALA A 67 2.20 -4.44 -3.43
CA ALA A 67 0.92 -4.17 -2.79
C ALA A 67 0.37 -5.35 -1.98
N VAL A 68 0.40 -6.58 -2.52
CA VAL A 68 -0.08 -7.76 -1.80
C VAL A 68 0.82 -8.09 -0.60
N LEU A 69 2.14 -7.91 -0.73
CA LEU A 69 3.08 -8.13 0.37
C LEU A 69 2.83 -7.16 1.53
N ALA A 70 2.58 -5.88 1.23
CA ALA A 70 2.19 -4.88 2.23
C ALA A 70 0.89 -5.29 2.96
N GLN A 71 -0.08 -5.82 2.21
CA GLN A 71 -1.35 -6.30 2.77
C GLN A 71 -1.16 -7.55 3.63
N SER A 72 -0.37 -8.53 3.18
CA SER A 72 -0.04 -9.74 3.92
C SER A 72 0.64 -9.41 5.26
N ILE A 73 1.66 -8.56 5.24
CA ILE A 73 2.37 -8.11 6.44
C ILE A 73 1.41 -7.39 7.40
N THR A 74 0.56 -6.50 6.87
CA THR A 74 -0.41 -5.78 7.71
C THR A 74 -1.43 -6.72 8.35
N GLN A 75 -1.90 -7.73 7.61
CA GLN A 75 -2.82 -8.75 8.11
C GLN A 75 -2.19 -9.63 9.20
N MET A 76 -0.90 -9.96 9.07
CA MET A 76 -0.14 -10.66 10.11
C MET A 76 -0.06 -9.84 11.39
N PHE A 77 0.34 -8.56 11.30
CA PHE A 77 0.40 -7.68 12.47
C PHE A 77 -0.96 -7.51 13.16
N LYS A 78 -2.06 -7.46 12.38
CA LYS A 78 -3.43 -7.35 12.90
C LYS A 78 -4.05 -8.68 13.37
N LYS A 79 -3.32 -9.80 13.25
CA LYS A 79 -3.82 -11.16 13.49
C LYS A 79 -5.14 -11.49 12.77
N LYS A 80 -5.37 -10.91 11.57
CA LYS A 80 -6.61 -11.08 10.78
C LYS A 80 -6.28 -11.34 9.32
N HIS A 81 -6.62 -12.53 8.84
CA HIS A 81 -6.41 -12.93 7.45
C HIS A 81 -7.69 -12.77 6.61
N SER A 82 -7.57 -12.19 5.41
CA SER A 82 -8.65 -12.05 4.44
C SER A 82 -8.14 -12.18 3.01
N ASN A 83 -8.54 -13.25 2.32
CA ASN A 83 -8.20 -13.45 0.90
C ASN A 83 -8.79 -12.36 0.02
N ASN A 84 -10.01 -11.89 0.30
CA ASN A 84 -10.65 -10.83 -0.47
C ASN A 84 -9.79 -9.55 -0.48
N LYS A 85 -9.21 -9.19 0.67
CA LYS A 85 -8.31 -8.04 0.75
C LYS A 85 -7.00 -8.28 0.02
N LEU A 86 -6.45 -9.49 0.04
CA LEU A 86 -5.26 -9.83 -0.74
C LEU A 86 -5.52 -9.65 -2.24
N PHE A 87 -6.61 -10.21 -2.77
CA PHE A 87 -6.98 -10.04 -4.17
C PHE A 87 -7.21 -8.58 -4.56
N LYS A 88 -7.89 -7.80 -3.72
CA LYS A 88 -8.05 -6.36 -3.91
C LYS A 88 -6.70 -5.65 -4.06
N PHE A 89 -5.73 -5.98 -3.20
CA PHE A 89 -4.40 -5.37 -3.25
C PHE A 89 -3.53 -5.87 -4.41
N ILE A 90 -3.72 -7.10 -4.89
CA ILE A 90 -3.12 -7.57 -6.15
C ILE A 90 -3.63 -6.71 -7.32
N CYS A 91 -4.95 -6.53 -7.44
CA CYS A 91 -5.54 -5.71 -8.49
C CYS A 91 -5.13 -4.24 -8.39
N TRP A 92 -5.12 -3.69 -7.16
CA TRP A 92 -4.63 -2.34 -6.90
C TRP A 92 -3.17 -2.18 -7.33
N GLY A 93 -2.29 -3.08 -6.89
CA GLY A 93 -0.87 -3.01 -7.20
C GLY A 93 -0.60 -3.15 -8.69
N ALA A 94 -1.32 -4.02 -9.39
CA ALA A 94 -1.22 -4.17 -10.84
C ALA A 94 -1.58 -2.86 -11.58
N LEU A 95 -2.72 -2.27 -11.25
CA LEU A 95 -3.17 -1.00 -11.83
C LEU A 95 -2.20 0.13 -11.48
N ASN A 96 -1.85 0.25 -10.20
CA ASN A 96 -0.99 1.32 -9.70
C ASN A 96 0.42 1.24 -10.27
N GLY A 97 0.98 0.03 -10.41
CA GLY A 97 2.30 -0.18 -11.03
C GLY A 97 2.33 0.29 -12.49
N MET A 98 1.34 -0.10 -13.28
CA MET A 98 1.23 0.33 -14.68
C MET A 98 1.09 1.86 -14.80
N VAL A 99 0.14 2.45 -14.06
CA VAL A 99 -0.14 3.88 -14.13
C VAL A 99 1.03 4.70 -13.58
N SER A 100 1.71 4.24 -12.52
CA SER A 100 2.88 4.91 -11.95
C SER A 100 4.06 4.95 -12.90
N THR A 101 4.35 3.87 -13.63
CA THR A 101 5.43 3.89 -14.65
C THR A 101 5.17 4.97 -15.69
N ILE A 102 3.96 4.99 -16.25
CA ILE A 102 3.59 5.99 -17.28
C ILE A 102 3.67 7.41 -16.71
N TRP A 103 3.24 7.61 -15.45
CA TRP A 103 3.28 8.90 -14.78
C TRP A 103 4.71 9.38 -14.52
N ILE A 104 5.59 8.51 -14.01
CA ILE A 104 7.00 8.83 -13.78
C ILE A 104 7.69 9.15 -15.10
N ASP A 105 7.49 8.32 -16.13
CA ASP A 105 8.07 8.55 -17.46
C ASP A 105 7.58 9.87 -18.04
N PHE A 106 6.30 10.21 -17.88
CA PHE A 106 5.77 11.51 -18.29
C PHE A 106 6.46 12.67 -17.58
N LEU A 107 6.60 12.61 -16.25
CA LEU A 107 7.23 13.68 -15.47
C LEU A 107 8.71 13.87 -15.82
N VAL A 108 9.46 12.77 -15.95
CA VAL A 108 10.90 12.82 -16.26
C VAL A 108 11.14 13.35 -17.68
N ASN A 109 10.35 12.91 -18.66
CA ASN A 109 10.58 13.27 -20.07
C ASN A 109 9.93 14.59 -20.49
N SER A 110 8.95 15.11 -19.74
CA SER A 110 8.19 16.31 -20.15
C SER A 110 8.52 17.56 -19.34
N MET A 111 9.29 17.43 -18.25
CA MET A 111 9.55 18.54 -17.32
C MET A 111 11.05 18.71 -17.09
N ASP A 112 11.58 19.89 -17.42
CA ASP A 112 12.99 20.22 -17.28
C ASP A 112 13.42 20.54 -15.83
N SER A 113 12.44 20.74 -14.93
CA SER A 113 12.68 21.17 -13.55
C SER A 113 12.12 20.17 -12.55
N VAL A 114 12.97 19.71 -11.63
CA VAL A 114 12.58 18.87 -10.49
C VAL A 114 11.49 19.53 -9.64
N VAL A 115 11.53 20.85 -9.48
CA VAL A 115 10.50 21.59 -8.75
C VAL A 115 9.14 21.43 -9.43
N LEU A 116 9.11 21.49 -10.77
CA LEU A 116 7.88 21.30 -11.55
C LEU A 116 7.40 19.84 -11.50
N GLN A 117 8.33 18.88 -11.57
CA GLN A 117 8.02 17.45 -11.41
C GLN A 117 7.33 17.20 -10.07
N VAL A 118 7.91 17.67 -8.97
CA VAL A 118 7.33 17.54 -7.62
C VAL A 118 6.00 18.30 -7.52
N ALA A 119 5.91 19.53 -8.04
CA ALA A 119 4.68 20.31 -7.98
C ALA A 119 3.52 19.64 -8.73
N LEU A 120 3.77 19.09 -9.92
CA LEU A 120 2.77 18.35 -10.70
C LEU A 120 2.42 17.01 -10.05
N ASP A 121 3.41 16.30 -9.52
CA ASP A 121 3.18 15.04 -8.81
C ASP A 121 2.27 15.25 -7.59
N GLN A 122 2.48 16.31 -6.81
CA GLN A 122 1.63 16.59 -5.65
C GLN A 122 0.27 17.20 -6.04
N SER A 123 0.21 18.10 -7.03
CA SER A 123 -1.04 18.78 -7.38
C SER A 123 -1.98 17.93 -8.23
N ILE A 124 -1.46 17.00 -9.04
CA ILE A 124 -2.25 16.16 -9.96
C ILE A 124 -2.08 14.68 -9.60
N GLY A 125 -0.83 14.21 -9.51
CA GLY A 125 -0.52 12.79 -9.27
C GLY A 125 -1.17 12.27 -8.00
N ALA A 126 -0.84 12.83 -6.84
CA ALA A 126 -1.35 12.38 -5.55
C ALA A 126 -2.90 12.37 -5.47
N PRO A 127 -3.63 13.43 -5.87
CA PRO A 127 -5.09 13.39 -6.01
C PRO A 127 -5.59 12.29 -6.94
N PHE A 128 -4.96 12.12 -8.11
CA PHE A 128 -5.35 11.14 -9.11
C PHE A 128 -5.18 9.70 -8.62
N PHE A 129 -4.01 9.33 -8.09
CA PHE A 129 -3.77 8.00 -7.53
C PHE A 129 -4.68 7.71 -6.33
N GLN A 130 -4.93 8.69 -5.47
CA GLN A 130 -5.84 8.54 -4.35
C GLN A 130 -7.29 8.34 -4.82
N LEU A 131 -7.70 9.01 -5.89
CA LEU A 131 -9.01 8.83 -6.50
C LEU A 131 -9.14 7.43 -7.09
N LEU A 132 -8.15 6.96 -7.85
CA LEU A 132 -8.13 5.60 -8.41
C LEU A 132 -8.27 4.53 -7.32
N PHE A 133 -7.50 4.63 -6.24
CA PHE A 133 -7.62 3.70 -5.10
C PHE A 133 -9.02 3.74 -4.47
N THR A 134 -9.60 4.94 -4.33
CA THR A 134 -10.93 5.11 -3.74
C THR A 134 -12.00 4.49 -4.63
N LEU A 135 -11.96 4.73 -5.94
CA LEU A 135 -12.88 4.15 -6.91
C LEU A 135 -12.78 2.62 -6.95
N LEU A 136 -11.57 2.07 -6.98
CA LEU A 136 -11.35 0.63 -6.89
C LEU A 136 -11.93 0.07 -5.59
N SER A 137 -11.71 0.75 -4.47
CA SER A 137 -12.25 0.33 -3.18
C SER A 137 -13.77 0.30 -3.16
N MET A 138 -14.42 1.33 -3.70
CA MET A 138 -15.88 1.38 -3.81
C MET A 138 -16.43 0.25 -4.69
N ALA A 139 -15.81 0.04 -5.85
CA ALA A 139 -16.22 -1.01 -6.78
C ALA A 139 -16.02 -2.42 -6.20
N TRP A 140 -14.98 -2.62 -5.39
CA TRP A 140 -14.64 -3.92 -4.82
C TRP A 140 -15.47 -4.27 -3.58
N ASP A 141 -15.62 -3.32 -2.65
CA ASP A 141 -16.17 -3.60 -1.33
C ASP A 141 -17.71 -3.56 -1.31
N ASN A 142 -18.37 -3.08 -2.38
CA ASN A 142 -19.84 -2.99 -2.50
C ASN A 142 -20.52 -2.41 -1.24
N GLU A 143 -19.85 -1.50 -0.52
CA GLU A 143 -20.34 -1.04 0.77
C GLU A 143 -21.65 -0.24 0.59
N THR A 144 -22.73 -0.82 1.08
CA THR A 144 -24.05 -0.22 1.20
C THR A 144 -24.06 0.75 2.37
N ALA A 145 -24.32 2.05 2.09
CA ALA A 145 -24.86 3.14 2.92
C ALA A 145 -24.44 3.35 4.41
N SER A 146 -23.64 2.47 5.02
CA SER A 146 -23.37 2.39 6.45
C SER A 146 -21.89 2.62 6.80
N GLY A 147 -21.02 2.68 5.80
CA GLY A 147 -19.62 3.09 5.93
C GLY A 147 -19.42 4.62 5.81
N PRO A 148 -18.21 5.12 6.12
CA PRO A 148 -17.86 6.52 5.89
C PRO A 148 -18.01 6.88 4.41
N SER A 149 -18.49 8.09 4.11
CA SER A 149 -18.72 8.50 2.73
C SER A 149 -17.42 8.39 1.92
N PRO A 150 -17.47 7.97 0.64
CA PRO A 150 -16.27 7.86 -0.19
C PRO A 150 -15.48 9.17 -0.28
N LYS A 151 -16.20 10.30 -0.26
CA LYS A 151 -15.62 11.64 -0.19
C LYS A 151 -14.78 11.82 1.08
N ALA A 152 -15.29 11.41 2.24
CA ALA A 152 -14.54 11.49 3.50
C ALA A 152 -13.31 10.58 3.49
N VAL A 153 -13.42 9.36 2.96
CA VAL A 153 -12.28 8.43 2.82
C VAL A 153 -11.20 9.01 1.90
N TYR A 154 -11.61 9.57 0.76
CA TYR A 154 -10.71 10.23 -0.18
C TYR A 154 -9.95 11.38 0.47
N PHE A 155 -10.64 12.35 1.07
CA PHE A 155 -10.00 13.53 1.67
C PHE A 155 -9.14 13.17 2.89
N LYS A 156 -9.57 12.19 3.71
CA LYS A 156 -8.76 11.70 4.82
C LYS A 156 -7.44 11.14 4.29
N SER A 157 -7.50 10.25 3.31
CA SER A 157 -6.31 9.61 2.74
C SER A 157 -5.42 10.60 2.01
N LEU A 158 -6.00 11.55 1.27
CA LEU A 158 -5.28 12.62 0.58
C LEU A 158 -4.52 13.53 1.56
N ARG A 159 -5.09 13.85 2.73
CA ARG A 159 -4.39 14.61 3.77
C ARG A 159 -3.12 13.90 4.24
N TYR A 160 -3.18 12.59 4.47
CA TYR A 160 -1.99 11.80 4.83
C TYR A 160 -1.01 11.70 3.67
N SER A 161 -1.52 11.63 2.43
CA SER A 161 -0.70 11.59 1.22
C SER A 161 0.18 12.85 1.14
N PHE A 162 -0.40 14.03 1.37
CA PHE A 162 0.36 15.29 1.41
C PHE A 162 1.37 15.42 2.55
N CYS A 163 1.32 14.58 3.58
CA CYS A 163 2.34 14.56 4.63
C CYS A 163 3.49 13.59 4.31
N PHE A 164 3.31 12.69 3.34
CA PHE A 164 4.24 11.60 3.06
C PHE A 164 4.87 11.76 1.67
N TRP A 165 4.04 11.89 0.64
CA TRP A 165 4.47 11.89 -0.76
C TRP A 165 5.38 13.04 -1.17
N PRO A 166 5.23 14.30 -0.69
CA PRO A 166 6.14 15.36 -1.11
C PRO A 166 7.61 15.05 -0.81
N PHE A 167 7.89 14.45 0.34
CA PHE A 167 9.24 14.06 0.73
C PHE A 167 9.78 12.91 -0.14
N MET A 168 8.92 11.95 -0.47
CA MET A 168 9.28 10.82 -1.32
C MET A 168 9.51 11.26 -2.76
N SER A 169 8.69 12.18 -3.29
CA SER A 169 8.86 12.70 -4.65
C SER A 169 10.12 13.55 -4.78
N VAL A 170 10.45 14.39 -3.78
CA VAL A 170 11.74 15.07 -3.74
C VAL A 170 12.88 14.05 -3.70
N ALA A 171 12.77 13.02 -2.86
CA ALA A 171 13.82 12.00 -2.77
C ALA A 171 14.03 11.27 -4.10
N MET A 172 12.93 10.89 -4.77
CA MET A 172 12.92 10.20 -6.05
C MET A 172 13.56 11.06 -7.14
N PHE A 173 13.08 12.29 -7.35
CA PHE A 173 13.53 13.13 -8.46
C PHE A 173 14.90 13.80 -8.25
N CYS A 174 15.37 13.92 -7.00
CA CYS A 174 16.70 14.49 -6.73
C CYS A 174 17.83 13.45 -6.62
N PHE A 175 17.55 12.27 -6.06
CA PHE A 175 18.62 11.35 -5.63
C PHE A 175 18.58 9.97 -6.28
N VAL A 176 17.44 9.58 -6.87
CA VAL A 176 17.29 8.24 -7.45
C VAL A 176 17.59 8.31 -8.95
N PRO A 177 18.51 7.48 -9.48
CA PRO A 177 18.72 7.37 -10.92
C PRO A 177 17.44 6.93 -11.65
N ASP A 178 17.22 7.41 -12.88
CA ASP A 178 16.00 7.15 -13.66
C ASP A 178 15.62 5.67 -13.74
N ASN A 179 16.61 4.79 -13.97
CA ASN A 179 16.41 3.34 -14.06
C ASN A 179 15.98 2.68 -12.73
N MET A 180 16.12 3.39 -11.60
CA MET A 180 15.73 2.94 -10.27
C MET A 180 14.47 3.64 -9.74
N MET A 181 13.99 4.71 -10.38
CA MET A 181 12.85 5.50 -9.89
C MET A 181 11.59 4.65 -9.72
N PHE A 182 11.31 3.74 -10.66
CA PHE A 182 10.16 2.85 -10.53
C PHE A 182 10.27 1.87 -9.35
N PHE A 183 11.46 1.28 -9.13
CA PHE A 183 11.69 0.40 -7.99
C PHE A 183 11.53 1.15 -6.67
N PHE A 184 12.06 2.38 -6.60
CA PHE A 184 11.86 3.27 -5.46
C PHE A 184 10.38 3.58 -5.25
N ASN A 185 9.63 3.88 -6.30
CA ASN A 185 8.19 4.10 -6.22
C ASN A 185 7.42 2.86 -5.73
N CYS A 186 7.78 1.65 -6.16
CA CYS A 186 7.20 0.41 -5.63
C CYS A 186 7.50 0.23 -4.13
N PHE A 187 8.73 0.53 -3.69
CA PHE A 187 9.11 0.48 -2.29
C PHE A 187 8.32 1.51 -1.44
N VAL A 188 8.21 2.74 -1.93
CA VAL A 188 7.41 3.79 -1.28
C VAL A 188 5.93 3.40 -1.23
N ASN A 189 5.39 2.83 -2.31
CA ASN A 189 4.02 2.33 -2.34
C ASN A 189 3.79 1.15 -1.40
N PHE A 190 4.77 0.26 -1.21
CA PHE A 190 4.69 -0.78 -0.19
C PHE A 190 4.49 -0.17 1.21
N VAL A 191 5.29 0.84 1.57
CA VAL A 191 5.15 1.56 2.85
C VAL A 191 3.81 2.29 2.92
N TRP A 192 3.42 2.98 1.86
CA TRP A 192 2.16 3.71 1.78
C TRP A 192 0.94 2.80 1.95
N ASN A 193 0.95 1.62 1.31
CA ASN A 193 -0.10 0.62 1.45
C ASN A 193 -0.22 0.14 2.89
N MET A 194 0.88 -0.05 3.62
CA MET A 194 0.83 -0.36 5.06
C MET A 194 0.17 0.77 5.88
N ILE A 195 0.40 2.04 5.51
CA ILE A 195 -0.24 3.21 6.14
C ILE A 195 -1.74 3.22 5.84
N LEU A 196 -2.14 3.08 4.57
CA LEU A 196 -3.55 3.03 4.15
C LEU A 196 -4.31 1.93 4.90
N CYS A 197 -3.69 0.77 5.07
CA CYS A 197 -4.29 -0.34 5.81
C CYS A 197 -4.50 -0.07 7.30
N LYS A 198 -3.84 0.93 7.89
CA LYS A 198 -4.11 1.40 9.27
C LYS A 198 -5.19 2.48 9.31
N LEU A 199 -5.37 3.23 8.23
CA LEU A 199 -6.32 4.35 8.17
C LEU A 199 -7.77 3.92 7.87
N GLY A 200 -7.93 2.79 7.19
CA GLY A 200 -9.20 2.05 7.03
C GLY A 200 -9.37 0.96 8.07
#